data_AF-A0A945DUB1-F1
#
_entry.id   AF-A0A945DUB1-F1
#
_cell.length_a   1.000
_cell.length_b   1.000
_cell.length_c   1.000
_cell.angle_alpha   90.00
_cell.angle_beta   90.00
_cell.angle_gamma   90.00
#
_symmetry.space_group_name_H-M   'P 1'
#
loop_
_entity.id
_entity.type
_entity.pdbx_description
1 polymer ?
#
loop_
_entity_poly.entity_id
_entity_poly.type
_entity_poly.pdbx_seq_one_letter_code
_entity_poly.pdbx_strand_id
1 'polypeptide(L)'
;VALYLAHGDNKLVLVSSGSASYNTYAFNDEDGENAWTRKIPWPSDHHGGHMARPAIAGGTVYVRPGALSLADGKPLKLQLPGGSCGTYAATENALFFRSGNVTMWDRQKGKTTSWNRLRPDCWLSTIPAAGLLLSPEGGGGCSCGSWMETSIVFAPKILK
;
A
#
# COMPACT_ATOMS: atom_id res chain seq x y z
N VAL A 1 -12.76 -14.09 4.10
CA VAL A 1 -12.41 -12.86 4.83
C VAL A 1 -10.90 -12.73 4.82
N ALA A 2 -10.36 -11.59 4.38
CA ALA A 2 -8.95 -11.28 4.51
C ALA A 2 -8.75 -10.31 5.68
N LEU A 3 -7.68 -10.51 6.46
CA LEU A 3 -7.34 -9.69 7.61
C LEU A 3 -5.88 -9.29 7.51
N TYR A 4 -5.61 -8.00 7.73
CA TYR A 4 -4.27 -7.43 7.70
C TYR A 4 -4.06 -6.54 8.92
N LEU A 5 -2.82 -6.49 9.39
CA LEU A 5 -2.40 -5.68 10.52
C LEU A 5 -1.29 -4.72 10.09
N ALA A 6 -1.26 -3.55 10.71
CA ALA A 6 -0.14 -2.62 10.68
C ALA A 6 0.04 -2.03 12.08
N HIS A 7 1.28 -1.90 12.53
CA HIS A 7 1.63 -1.36 13.83
C HIS A 7 2.46 -0.09 13.65
N GLY A 8 2.24 0.92 14.49
CA GLY A 8 3.00 2.17 14.50
C GLY A 8 2.41 3.19 15.46
N ASP A 9 3.27 4.08 15.98
CA ASP A 9 2.93 5.17 16.91
C ASP A 9 1.98 4.74 18.05
N ASN A 10 2.36 3.68 18.78
CA ASN A 10 1.63 3.10 19.91
C ASN A 10 0.23 2.55 19.59
N LYS A 11 -0.02 2.19 18.33
CA LYS A 11 -1.29 1.59 17.89
C LYS A 11 -1.09 0.38 16.98
N LEU A 12 -1.96 -0.59 17.16
CA LEU A 12 -2.19 -1.70 16.22
C LEU A 12 -3.45 -1.42 15.40
N VAL A 13 -3.30 -1.28 14.09
CA VAL A 13 -4.40 -1.12 13.14
C VAL A 13 -4.72 -2.45 12.47
N LEU A 14 -5.98 -2.86 12.55
CA LEU A 14 -6.54 -4.03 11.89
C LEU A 14 -7.47 -3.59 10.77
N VAL A 15 -7.27 -4.14 9.57
CA VAL A 15 -8.23 -4.02 8.46
C VAL A 15 -8.72 -5.40 8.09
N SER A 16 -10.05 -5.59 8.16
CA SER A 16 -10.71 -6.76 7.61
C SER A 16 -11.58 -6.38 6.42
N SER A 17 -11.67 -7.27 5.45
CA SER A 17 -12.53 -7.06 4.28
C SER A 17 -13.75 -7.99 4.33
N GLY A 18 -14.93 -7.37 4.29
CA GLY A 18 -16.21 -8.07 4.31
C GLY A 18 -17.39 -7.09 4.34
N SER A 19 -18.58 -7.58 3.98
CA SER A 19 -19.82 -6.78 4.02
C SER A 19 -19.72 -5.46 3.24
N ALA A 20 -19.21 -5.54 2.01
CA ALA A 20 -19.01 -4.41 1.09
C ALA A 20 -18.08 -3.29 1.62
N SER A 21 -17.18 -3.61 2.56
CA SER A 21 -16.33 -2.60 3.19
C SER A 21 -15.00 -3.15 3.72
N TYR A 22 -14.04 -2.24 3.89
CA TYR A 22 -12.92 -2.41 4.79
C TYR A 22 -13.37 -1.98 6.19
N ASN A 23 -13.44 -2.92 7.12
CA ASN A 23 -13.72 -2.66 8.52
C ASN A 23 -12.36 -2.47 9.22
N THR A 24 -12.09 -1.24 9.62
CA THR A 24 -10.80 -0.79 10.16
C THR A 24 -10.96 -0.49 11.65
N TYR A 25 -10.04 -1.03 12.45
CA TYR A 25 -10.00 -0.86 13.90
C TYR A 25 -8.60 -0.41 14.28
N ALA A 26 -8.48 0.46 15.26
CA ALA A 26 -7.20 0.73 15.92
C ALA A 26 -7.32 0.40 17.40
N PHE A 27 -6.29 -0.24 17.92
CA PHE A 27 -6.14 -0.58 19.33
C PHE A 27 -4.94 0.15 19.89
N ASN A 28 -5.00 0.60 21.14
CA ASN A 28 -3.82 1.11 21.83
C ASN A 28 -2.90 -0.06 22.18
N ASP A 29 -1.59 0.13 22.04
CA ASP A 29 -0.62 -0.92 22.35
C ASP A 29 -0.52 -1.23 23.84
N GLU A 30 -0.78 -0.23 24.69
CA GLU A 30 -0.59 -0.30 26.13
C GLU A 30 -1.56 -1.30 26.80
N ASP A 31 -2.82 -1.28 26.38
CA ASP A 31 -3.92 -1.99 27.03
C ASP A 31 -4.74 -2.88 26.06
N GLY A 32 -4.54 -2.73 24.75
CA GLY A 32 -5.33 -3.41 23.72
C GLY A 32 -6.75 -2.88 23.57
N GLU A 33 -7.10 -1.76 24.22
CA GLU A 33 -8.43 -1.17 24.11
C GLU A 33 -8.67 -0.57 22.72
N ASN A 34 -9.93 -0.60 22.27
CA ASN A 34 -10.30 0.01 20.99
C ASN A 34 -10.17 1.54 21.07
N ALA A 35 -9.22 2.10 20.34
CA ALA A 35 -9.04 3.54 20.22
C ALA A 35 -10.09 4.16 19.29
N TRP A 36 -10.32 3.52 18.13
CA TRP A 36 -11.35 3.94 17.18
C TRP A 36 -11.69 2.83 16.18
N THR A 37 -12.83 3.00 15.52
CA THR A 37 -13.32 2.11 14.46
C THR A 37 -13.82 2.92 13.26
N ARG A 38 -13.57 2.42 12.05
CA ARG A 38 -14.02 3.03 10.80
C ARG A 38 -14.45 1.97 9.79
N LYS A 39 -15.61 2.18 9.17
CA LYS A 39 -16.06 1.42 8.00
C LYS A 39 -15.80 2.24 6.73
N ILE A 40 -15.08 1.66 5.77
CA ILE A 40 -14.75 2.29 4.48
C ILE A 40 -15.38 1.44 3.38
N PRO A 41 -16.32 1.96 2.58
CA PRO A 41 -16.88 1.22 1.46
C PRO A 41 -15.80 0.77 0.48
N TRP A 42 -15.96 -0.41 -0.10
CA TRP A 42 -15.07 -0.81 -1.19
C TRP A 42 -15.19 0.16 -2.36
N PRO A 43 -14.08 0.53 -3.02
CA PRO A 43 -14.14 1.32 -4.24
C PRO A 43 -14.75 0.54 -5.40
N SER A 44 -14.68 -0.80 -5.36
CA SER A 44 -15.17 -1.71 -6.39
C SER A 44 -15.35 -3.13 -5.84
N ASP A 45 -16.27 -3.90 -6.45
CA ASP A 45 -16.60 -5.29 -6.07
C ASP A 45 -15.85 -6.28 -6.96
N HIS A 46 -14.53 -6.37 -6.78
CA HIS A 46 -13.68 -7.38 -7.42
C HIS A 46 -12.50 -7.72 -6.51
N HIS A 47 -11.76 -8.78 -6.83
CA HIS A 47 -10.73 -9.36 -5.96
C HIS A 47 -9.67 -8.33 -5.56
N GLY A 48 -9.17 -7.52 -6.51
CA GLY A 48 -8.28 -6.39 -6.20
C GLY A 48 -8.91 -5.27 -5.36
N GLY A 49 -10.22 -5.01 -5.50
CA GLY A 49 -10.97 -4.03 -4.74
C GLY A 49 -11.32 -4.50 -3.33
N HIS A 50 -11.26 -5.80 -3.07
CA HIS A 50 -11.54 -6.35 -1.73
C HIS A 50 -10.30 -6.37 -0.83
N MET A 51 -9.12 -6.06 -1.36
CA MET A 51 -7.86 -6.21 -0.62
C MET A 51 -7.24 -4.85 -0.34
N ALA A 52 -7.35 -4.39 0.91
CA ALA A 52 -6.63 -3.23 1.40
C ALA A 52 -5.79 -3.62 2.63
N ARG A 53 -4.49 -3.85 2.39
CA ARG A 53 -3.51 -3.92 3.48
C ARG A 53 -3.31 -2.51 4.03
N PRO A 54 -3.35 -2.29 5.36
CA PRO A 54 -3.00 -1.02 5.95
C PRO A 54 -1.49 -0.80 5.94
N ALA A 55 -1.07 0.45 5.88
CA ALA A 55 0.27 0.85 6.29
C ALA A 55 0.21 2.15 7.10
N ILE A 56 1.18 2.35 7.97
CA ILE A 56 1.27 3.54 8.81
C ILE A 56 2.55 4.30 8.46
N ALA A 57 2.46 5.61 8.28
CA ALA A 57 3.62 6.50 8.25
C ALA A 57 3.22 7.91 8.68
N GLY A 58 4.00 8.51 9.59
CA GLY A 58 3.81 9.89 10.06
C GLY A 58 2.37 10.18 10.52
N GLY A 59 1.83 9.37 11.44
CA GLY A 59 0.47 9.53 11.96
C GLY A 59 -0.66 9.31 10.94
N THR A 60 -0.36 8.79 9.75
CA THR A 60 -1.35 8.49 8.69
C THR A 60 -1.50 6.98 8.51
N VAL A 61 -2.74 6.50 8.52
CA VAL A 61 -3.10 5.14 8.13
C VAL A 61 -3.54 5.14 6.67
N TYR A 62 -2.80 4.45 5.82
CA TYR A 62 -3.18 4.24 4.43
C TYR A 62 -4.11 3.03 4.33
N VAL A 63 -5.28 3.23 3.73
CA VAL A 63 -6.21 2.16 3.36
C VAL A 63 -6.79 2.56 2.01
N ARG A 64 -6.17 2.06 0.93
CA ARG A 64 -6.53 2.49 -0.43
C ARG A 64 -8.04 2.31 -0.68
N PRO A 65 -8.69 3.31 -1.32
CA PRO A 65 -8.06 4.41 -2.04
C PRO A 65 -7.81 5.69 -1.20
N GLY A 66 -8.10 5.67 0.11
CA GLY A 66 -7.99 6.83 0.98
C GLY A 66 -6.93 6.69 2.07
N ALA A 67 -7.01 7.59 3.04
CA ALA A 67 -6.21 7.55 4.25
C ALA A 67 -7.01 8.06 5.45
N LEU A 68 -6.61 7.62 6.64
CA LEU A 68 -7.16 8.04 7.93
C LEU A 68 -6.07 8.67 8.79
N SER A 69 -6.43 9.58 9.68
CA SER A 69 -5.61 9.97 10.82
C SER A 69 -5.47 8.78 11.78
N LEU A 70 -4.24 8.45 12.16
CA LEU A 70 -3.96 7.37 13.12
C LEU A 70 -4.46 7.72 14.53
N ALA A 71 -4.50 9.02 14.87
CA ALA A 71 -4.91 9.48 16.19
C ALA A 71 -6.38 9.19 16.48
N ASP A 72 -7.27 9.42 15.49
CA ASP A 72 -8.72 9.45 15.72
C ASP A 72 -9.56 8.77 14.62
N GLY A 73 -8.92 8.14 13.62
CA GLY A 73 -9.61 7.42 12.55
C GLY A 73 -10.39 8.31 11.57
N LYS A 74 -10.24 9.65 11.65
CA LYS A 74 -10.92 10.57 10.73
C LYS A 74 -10.32 10.46 9.32
N PRO A 75 -11.15 10.45 8.25
CA PRO A 75 -10.64 10.48 6.88
C PRO A 75 -9.83 11.74 6.62
N LEU A 76 -8.69 11.57 5.96
CA LEU A 76 -7.89 12.67 5.45
C LEU A 76 -8.37 13.03 4.04
N LYS A 77 -8.23 14.30 3.64
CA LYS A 77 -8.44 14.75 2.26
C LYS A 77 -7.27 14.34 1.37
N LEU A 78 -7.05 13.03 1.29
CA LEU A 78 -5.95 12.40 0.57
C LEU A 78 -6.49 11.24 -0.24
N GLN A 79 -6.38 11.36 -1.56
CA GLN A 79 -6.69 10.29 -2.48
C GLN A 79 -5.39 9.64 -2.92
N LEU A 80 -5.24 8.36 -2.62
CA LEU A 80 -4.12 7.59 -3.10
C LEU A 80 -4.34 7.25 -4.58
N PRO A 81 -3.27 7.26 -5.39
CA PRO A 81 -3.36 6.79 -6.77
C PRO A 81 -3.92 5.37 -6.83
N GLY A 82 -4.82 5.16 -7.78
CA GLY A 82 -5.37 3.85 -8.09
C GLY A 82 -4.35 2.95 -8.78
N GLY A 83 -4.81 1.75 -9.12
CA GLY A 83 -4.01 0.73 -9.79
C GLY A 83 -4.83 -0.56 -9.86
N SER A 84 -4.39 -1.49 -10.69
CA SER A 84 -5.00 -2.83 -10.74
C SER A 84 -4.60 -3.66 -9.51
N CYS A 85 -4.88 -4.97 -9.54
CA CYS A 85 -4.53 -5.92 -8.49
C CYS A 85 -3.06 -5.76 -8.01
N GLY A 86 -2.86 -5.86 -6.70
CA GLY A 86 -1.56 -5.69 -6.05
C GLY A 86 -1.69 -4.76 -4.85
N THR A 87 -1.00 -5.06 -3.76
CA THR A 87 -0.92 -4.19 -2.58
C THR A 87 0.26 -3.23 -2.73
N TYR A 88 0.70 -2.59 -1.66
CA TYR A 88 1.78 -1.61 -1.68
C TYR A 88 2.78 -1.83 -0.54
N ALA A 89 4.05 -1.51 -0.79
CA ALA A 89 5.05 -1.34 0.23
C ALA A 89 5.11 0.14 0.62
N ALA A 90 5.18 0.43 1.92
CA ALA A 90 5.25 1.78 2.43
C ALA A 90 6.63 2.05 3.04
N THR A 91 7.14 3.25 2.81
CA THR A 91 8.23 3.85 3.58
C THR A 91 7.71 5.11 4.25
N GLU A 92 8.58 5.77 5.02
CA GLU A 92 8.27 7.08 5.58
C GLU A 92 7.94 8.12 4.49
N ASN A 93 8.48 8.03 3.27
CA ASN A 93 8.31 9.09 2.26
C ASN A 93 7.57 8.66 1.00
N ALA A 94 7.36 7.36 0.77
CA ALA A 94 6.73 6.89 -0.46
C ALA A 94 5.92 5.60 -0.29
N LEU A 95 5.00 5.38 -1.22
CA LEU A 95 4.36 4.08 -1.44
C LEU A 95 4.82 3.50 -2.78
N PHE A 96 5.16 2.22 -2.80
CA PHE A 96 5.55 1.46 -3.99
C PHE A 96 4.49 0.41 -4.30
N PHE A 97 3.95 0.43 -5.51
CA PHE A 97 2.80 -0.41 -5.87
C PHE A 97 2.67 -0.60 -7.37
N ARG A 98 1.71 -1.42 -7.75
CA ARG A 98 1.35 -1.67 -9.15
C ARG A 98 0.28 -0.71 -9.63
N SER A 99 0.58 0.01 -10.71
CA SER A 99 -0.40 0.75 -11.51
C SER A 99 -0.03 0.63 -12.99
N GLY A 100 -0.25 -0.58 -13.54
CA GLY A 100 0.24 -0.97 -14.86
C GLY A 100 1.74 -1.28 -14.86
N ASN A 101 2.54 -0.41 -14.24
CA ASN A 101 3.98 -0.56 -14.04
C ASN A 101 4.34 -0.52 -12.54
N VAL A 102 5.60 -0.78 -12.21
CA VAL A 102 6.19 -0.41 -10.91
C VAL A 102 6.02 1.11 -10.75
N THR A 103 5.30 1.51 -9.72
CA THR A 103 4.91 2.90 -9.46
C THR A 103 5.35 3.30 -8.05
N MET A 104 5.92 4.49 -7.94
CA MET A 104 6.23 5.17 -6.69
C MET A 104 5.31 6.38 -6.55
N TRP A 105 4.65 6.52 -5.40
CA TRP A 105 3.93 7.73 -5.01
C TRP A 105 4.68 8.43 -3.88
N ASP A 106 5.08 9.67 -4.12
CA ASP A 106 5.76 10.54 -3.16
C ASP A 106 4.73 11.16 -2.21
N ARG A 107 4.84 10.84 -0.90
CA ARG A 107 3.89 11.30 0.13
C ARG A 107 3.90 12.80 0.32
N GLN A 108 5.05 13.44 0.16
CA GLN A 108 5.22 14.88 0.39
C GLN A 108 4.66 15.68 -0.78
N LYS A 109 4.90 15.21 -2.01
CA LYS A 109 4.48 15.91 -3.24
C LYS A 109 3.10 15.49 -3.74
N GLY A 110 2.59 14.35 -3.29
CA GLY A 110 1.36 13.76 -3.80
C GLY A 110 1.44 13.32 -5.27
N LYS A 111 2.65 13.06 -5.79
CA LYS A 111 2.89 12.76 -7.21
C LYS A 111 3.35 11.32 -7.43
N THR A 112 2.94 10.74 -8.55
CA THR A 112 3.39 9.42 -9.00
C THR A 112 4.49 9.49 -10.04
N THR A 113 5.46 8.59 -9.95
CA THR A 113 6.44 8.28 -10.99
C THR A 113 6.47 6.77 -11.22
N SER A 114 6.82 6.32 -12.42
CA SER A 114 6.82 4.90 -12.77
C SER A 114 8.03 4.49 -13.60
N TRP A 115 8.42 3.22 -13.48
CA TRP A 115 9.40 2.60 -14.37
C TRP A 115 8.69 1.76 -15.41
N ASN A 116 8.71 2.23 -16.67
CA ASN A 116 7.97 1.58 -17.76
C ASN A 116 8.50 0.18 -18.04
N ARG A 117 7.60 -0.70 -18.47
CA ARG A 117 7.89 -2.10 -18.85
C ARG A 117 8.39 -2.97 -17.70
N LEU A 118 8.30 -2.48 -16.45
CA LEU A 118 8.48 -3.30 -15.26
C LEU A 118 7.14 -3.57 -14.61
N ARG A 119 6.89 -4.84 -14.33
CA ARG A 119 5.64 -5.30 -13.79
C ARG A 119 5.85 -5.93 -12.42
N PRO A 120 5.26 -5.35 -11.36
CA PRO A 120 5.12 -6.04 -10.09
C PRO A 120 4.18 -7.24 -10.23
N ASP A 121 4.34 -8.21 -9.34
CA ASP A 121 3.40 -9.31 -9.13
C ASP A 121 1.95 -8.84 -8.83
N CYS A 122 1.05 -9.80 -8.65
CA CYS A 122 -0.35 -9.52 -8.29
C CYS A 122 -0.55 -9.22 -6.79
N TRP A 123 0.53 -9.15 -6.01
CA TRP A 123 0.49 -8.89 -4.57
C TRP A 123 1.53 -7.85 -4.14
N LEU A 124 2.61 -8.26 -3.49
CA LEU A 124 3.64 -7.40 -2.90
C LEU A 124 5.02 -7.91 -3.32
N SER A 125 5.57 -7.32 -4.37
CA SER A 125 6.88 -7.71 -4.94
C SER A 125 7.91 -6.60 -4.92
N THR A 126 7.52 -5.34 -5.13
CA THR A 126 8.48 -4.22 -5.12
C THR A 126 8.70 -3.72 -3.70
N ILE A 127 9.82 -4.10 -3.09
CA ILE A 127 10.12 -3.87 -1.67
C ILE A 127 11.28 -2.87 -1.51
N PRO A 128 11.08 -1.75 -0.81
CA PRO A 128 12.17 -0.90 -0.36
C PRO A 128 12.82 -1.53 0.88
N ALA A 129 14.13 -1.84 0.81
CA ALA A 129 14.89 -2.38 1.93
C ALA A 129 16.37 -2.04 1.80
N ALA A 130 17.04 -1.83 2.94
CA ALA A 130 18.48 -1.56 3.01
C ALA A 130 18.97 -0.43 2.06
N GLY A 131 18.17 0.62 1.89
CA GLY A 131 18.50 1.74 0.99
C GLY A 131 18.32 1.45 -0.50
N LEU A 132 17.77 0.30 -0.87
CA LEU A 132 17.52 -0.13 -2.24
C LEU A 132 16.02 -0.33 -2.49
N LEU A 133 15.62 -0.38 -3.75
CA LEU A 133 14.31 -0.87 -4.17
C LEU A 133 14.48 -2.17 -4.95
N LEU A 134 14.05 -3.27 -4.34
CA LEU A 134 14.16 -4.61 -4.91
C LEU A 134 12.85 -4.93 -5.63
N SER A 135 12.91 -5.30 -6.90
CA SER A 135 11.73 -5.67 -7.69
C SER A 135 12.01 -6.98 -8.42
N PRO A 136 11.55 -8.13 -7.91
CA PRO A 136 11.63 -9.38 -8.64
C PRO A 136 10.77 -9.31 -9.89
N GLU A 137 11.09 -10.17 -10.84
CA GLU A 137 10.28 -10.45 -12.02
C GLU A 137 8.86 -10.89 -11.58
N GLY A 138 7.82 -10.24 -12.11
CA GLY A 138 6.41 -10.51 -11.78
C GLY A 138 5.45 -10.45 -12.98
N GLY A 139 6.02 -10.36 -14.18
CA GLY A 139 5.37 -10.45 -15.48
C GLY A 139 5.31 -11.86 -16.08
N GLY A 140 6.12 -12.79 -15.58
CA GLY A 140 6.15 -14.19 -16.04
C GLY A 140 4.76 -14.78 -16.20
N GLY A 141 4.42 -15.16 -17.44
CA GLY A 141 3.08 -15.66 -17.81
C GLY A 141 2.13 -14.60 -18.39
N CYS A 142 2.54 -13.34 -18.53
CA CYS A 142 1.76 -12.33 -19.24
C CYS A 142 1.88 -12.49 -20.76
N SER A 143 0.73 -12.54 -21.44
CA SER A 143 0.66 -12.66 -22.90
C SER A 143 0.97 -11.37 -23.67
N CYS A 144 1.00 -10.21 -22.99
CA CYS A 144 1.13 -8.91 -23.67
C CYS A 144 2.56 -8.56 -24.13
N GLY A 145 3.56 -9.44 -23.90
CA GLY A 145 4.88 -9.42 -24.55
C GLY A 145 5.74 -8.17 -24.37
N SER A 146 5.30 -7.21 -23.55
CA SER A 146 5.89 -5.88 -23.45
C SER A 146 6.70 -5.66 -22.18
N TRP A 147 6.83 -6.66 -21.30
CA TRP A 147 7.57 -6.54 -20.05
C TRP A 147 9.04 -6.92 -20.19
N MET A 148 9.89 -6.31 -19.38
CA MET A 148 11.22 -6.83 -19.13
C MET A 148 11.08 -8.00 -18.15
N GLU A 149 11.27 -9.22 -18.64
CA GLU A 149 11.21 -10.46 -17.86
C GLU A 149 12.53 -10.66 -17.07
N THR A 150 12.80 -9.74 -16.14
CA THR A 150 14.00 -9.79 -15.29
C THR A 150 13.74 -9.16 -13.92
N SER A 151 14.51 -9.62 -12.93
CA SER A 151 14.53 -9.01 -11.61
C SER A 151 15.50 -7.83 -11.60
N ILE A 152 15.10 -6.71 -11.01
CA ILE A 152 15.89 -5.47 -10.98
C ILE A 152 16.02 -4.96 -9.54
N VAL A 153 17.17 -4.35 -9.26
CA VAL A 153 17.42 -3.59 -8.03
C VAL A 153 17.74 -2.14 -8.41
N PHE A 154 17.06 -1.18 -7.80
CA PHE A 154 17.37 0.24 -7.96
C PHE A 154 18.19 0.72 -6.77
N ALA A 155 19.33 1.34 -7.08
CA ALA A 155 20.13 2.07 -6.12
C ALA A 155 19.84 3.59 -6.22
N PRO A 156 19.94 4.34 -5.11
CA PRO A 156 19.90 5.79 -5.14
C PRO A 156 21.00 6.34 -6.06
N LYS A 157 20.67 7.35 -6.86
CA LYS A 157 21.66 8.02 -7.72
C LYS A 157 22.76 8.72 -6.92
N ILE A 158 22.42 9.15 -5.69
CA ILE A 158 23.34 9.79 -4.76
C ILE A 158 23.20 9.07 -3.43
N LEU A 159 24.25 8.38 -3.00
CA LEU A 159 24.42 7.93 -1.63
C LEU A 159 24.98 9.13 -0.87
N LYS A 160 24.21 9.68 0.07
CA LYS A 160 24.74 10.66 1.03
C LYS A 160 25.32 9.93 2.22
#